data_AF-A0A934WNA0-F1
#
_entry.id   AF-A0A934WNA0-F1
#
_cell.length_a   1.000
_cell.length_b   1.000
_cell.length_c   1.000
_cell.angle_alpha   90.00
_cell.angle_beta   90.00
_cell.angle_gamma   90.00
#
_symmetry.space_group_name_H-M   'P 1'
#
loop_
_entity.id
_entity.type
_entity.pdbx_description
1 polymer ?
#
loop_
_entity_poly.entity_id
_entity_poly.type
_entity_poly.pdbx_seq_one_letter_code
_entity_poly.pdbx_strand_id
1 'polypeptide(L)'
;MNRSLVFGALVATTLFGHAAFADTGLAGDISIDPHPIVSTRSRADVQKELAEYQRSGVNPWSIAYNPLRTFQSTRPRADVQQEYTSAREAVHALGGEDGGATWRAQHRSTPVDHGVATAAR
;
A
#
# COMPACT_ATOMS: atom_id res chain seq x y z
N MET A 1 10.49 35.49 22.46
CA MET A 1 10.60 36.59 21.48
C MET A 1 10.67 35.96 20.09
N ASN A 2 9.62 36.15 19.29
CA ASN A 2 9.49 35.67 17.91
C ASN A 2 9.87 36.79 16.96
N ARG A 3 10.61 36.52 15.86
CA ARG A 3 10.55 37.19 14.53
C ARG A 3 11.31 36.29 13.54
N SER A 4 10.68 35.42 12.75
CA SER A 4 9.97 35.67 11.47
C SER A 4 10.89 35.97 10.26
N LEU A 5 10.83 35.05 9.26
CA LEU A 5 10.94 35.25 7.80
C LEU A 5 12.34 35.67 7.28
N VAL A 6 12.89 35.08 6.22
CA VAL A 6 12.52 35.40 4.82
C VAL A 6 13.28 34.47 3.83
N PHE A 7 12.49 33.83 2.95
CA PHE A 7 12.66 33.58 1.50
C PHE A 7 13.89 32.90 0.86
N GLY A 8 13.58 31.92 0.02
CA GLY A 8 14.44 31.41 -1.06
C GLY A 8 13.81 30.27 -1.85
N ALA A 9 12.70 30.54 -2.55
CA ALA A 9 12.09 29.64 -3.53
C ALA A 9 12.49 30.03 -4.97
N LEU A 10 12.25 29.11 -5.92
CA LEU A 10 12.25 29.24 -7.40
C LEU A 10 13.57 28.80 -8.08
N VAL A 11 13.69 27.55 -8.58
CA VAL A 11 13.16 26.95 -9.82
C VAL A 11 13.81 27.48 -11.12
N ALA A 12 14.31 26.51 -11.92
CA ALA A 12 14.53 26.49 -13.37
C ALA A 12 15.99 26.55 -13.88
N THR A 13 16.49 25.38 -14.29
CA THR A 13 17.14 25.22 -15.60
C THR A 13 17.17 23.73 -15.96
N THR A 14 16.07 23.25 -16.54
CA THR A 14 16.04 22.02 -17.33
C THR A 14 16.62 22.32 -18.71
N LEU A 15 17.85 21.86 -18.98
CA LEU A 15 18.41 21.79 -20.34
C LEU A 15 18.67 20.32 -20.68
N PHE A 16 17.76 19.82 -21.51
CA PHE A 16 17.85 18.76 -22.51
C PHE A 16 19.10 17.87 -22.58
N GLY A 17 18.84 16.56 -22.53
CA GLY A 17 19.64 15.50 -23.13
C GLY A 17 18.79 14.22 -23.27
N HIS A 18 17.88 14.21 -24.24
CA HIS A 18 17.21 12.99 -24.67
C HIS A 18 18.15 12.16 -25.56
N ALA A 19 18.10 10.84 -25.34
CA ALA A 19 18.38 9.73 -26.26
C ALA A 19 19.57 8.83 -25.86
N ALA A 20 19.24 7.66 -25.31
CA ALA A 20 19.76 6.37 -25.79
C ALA A 20 19.03 5.21 -25.07
N PHE A 21 17.73 5.03 -25.31
CA PHE A 21 17.14 3.69 -25.24
C PHE A 21 17.13 3.14 -26.66
N ALA A 22 18.31 2.76 -27.14
CA ALA A 22 18.47 2.09 -28.42
C ALA A 22 19.21 0.77 -28.19
N ASP A 23 18.59 -0.12 -27.43
CA ASP A 23 18.74 -1.56 -27.68
C ASP A 23 17.55 -2.31 -27.06
N THR A 24 16.54 -2.57 -27.87
CA THR A 24 15.44 -3.49 -27.55
C THR A 24 15.76 -4.86 -28.16
N GLY A 25 16.84 -5.48 -27.69
CA GLY A 25 17.16 -6.87 -27.97
C GLY A 25 16.97 -7.69 -26.70
N LEU A 26 15.87 -8.43 -26.56
CA LEU A 26 15.59 -9.32 -25.41
C LEU A 26 16.58 -10.50 -25.27
N ALA A 27 17.62 -10.56 -26.12
CA ALA A 27 18.88 -11.28 -25.94
C ALA A 27 19.93 -10.72 -26.92
N GLY A 28 20.28 -9.43 -26.81
CA GLY A 28 21.33 -8.79 -27.60
C GLY A 28 22.75 -9.28 -27.23
N ASP A 29 23.71 -9.04 -28.13
CA ASP A 29 25.16 -9.29 -27.95
C ASP A 29 25.61 -8.96 -26.52
N ILE A 30 26.36 -9.86 -25.87
CA ILE A 30 26.97 -9.63 -24.55
C ILE A 30 28.18 -8.71 -24.77
N SER A 31 27.90 -7.50 -25.23
CA SER A 31 28.91 -6.47 -25.38
C SER A 31 29.19 -5.91 -24.00
N ILE A 32 30.43 -6.08 -23.55
CA ILE A 32 30.92 -5.44 -22.33
C ILE A 32 30.94 -3.95 -22.62
N ASP A 33 30.10 -3.17 -21.94
CA ASP A 33 30.14 -1.72 -22.01
C ASP A 33 31.58 -1.24 -21.71
N PRO A 34 32.28 -0.66 -22.70
CA PRO A 34 33.66 -0.23 -22.51
C PRO A 34 33.74 1.08 -21.72
N HIS A 35 32.60 1.73 -21.44
CA HIS A 35 32.58 2.97 -20.68
C HIS A 35 32.75 2.70 -19.18
N PRO A 36 33.76 3.30 -18.54
CA PRO A 36 33.88 3.25 -17.09
C PRO A 36 32.63 3.86 -16.45
N ILE A 37 32.09 3.20 -15.43
CA ILE A 37 31.04 3.78 -14.59
C ILE A 37 31.65 4.94 -13.81
N VAL A 38 31.43 6.18 -14.28
CA VAL A 38 31.84 7.39 -13.57
C VAL A 38 30.66 7.87 -12.72
N SER A 39 30.76 7.68 -11.41
CA SER A 39 29.78 8.26 -10.47
C SER A 39 29.87 9.79 -10.52
N THR A 40 28.76 10.44 -10.85
CA THR A 40 28.62 11.91 -10.76
C THR A 40 28.37 12.39 -9.33
N ARG A 41 28.07 11.47 -8.40
CA ARG A 41 27.84 11.77 -6.97
C ARG A 41 29.11 11.65 -6.15
N SER A 42 29.22 12.54 -5.16
CA SER A 42 30.30 12.45 -4.17
C SER A 42 30.11 11.22 -3.28
N ARG A 43 31.20 10.73 -2.67
CA ARG A 43 31.12 9.61 -1.73
C ARG A 43 30.26 9.93 -0.51
N ALA A 44 30.26 11.18 -0.06
CA ALA A 44 29.42 11.62 1.06
C ALA A 44 27.93 11.50 0.71
N ASP A 45 27.55 11.86 -0.52
CA ASP A 45 26.16 11.75 -0.98
C ASP A 45 25.72 10.29 -1.07
N VAL A 46 26.56 9.41 -1.62
CA VAL A 46 26.26 7.97 -1.71
C VAL A 46 26.07 7.36 -0.32
N GLN A 47 26.92 7.71 0.65
CA GLN A 47 26.78 7.21 2.02
C GLN A 47 25.51 7.74 2.69
N LYS A 48 25.13 8.99 2.42
CA LYS A 48 23.89 9.57 2.92
C LYS A 48 22.67 8.81 2.38
N GLU A 49 22.65 8.52 1.08
CA GLU A 49 21.56 7.77 0.44
C GLU A 49 21.49 6.34 0.93
N LEU A 50 22.63 5.67 1.12
CA LEU A 50 22.67 4.34 1.69
C LEU A 50 22.09 4.33 3.12
N ALA A 51 22.45 5.31 3.95
CA ALA A 51 21.93 5.43 5.30
C ALA A 51 20.43 5.74 5.32
N GLU A 52 19.93 6.55 4.39
CA GLU A 52 18.49 6.81 4.23
C GLU A 52 17.74 5.56 3.78
N TYR A 53 18.28 4.84 2.81
CA TYR A 53 17.76 3.58 2.32
C TYR A 53 17.66 2.52 3.41
N GLN A 54 18.70 2.35 4.23
CA GLN A 54 18.70 1.40 5.36
C GLN A 54 17.61 1.71 6.38
N ARG A 55 17.28 2.99 6.59
CA ARG A 55 16.18 3.41 7.47
C ARG A 55 14.79 3.19 6.87
N SER A 56 14.69 3.09 5.55
CA SER A 56 13.41 2.91 4.86
C SER A 56 12.77 1.53 5.10
N GLY A 57 13.55 0.53 5.52
CA GLY A 57 13.08 -0.85 5.74
C GLY A 57 12.67 -1.59 4.47
N VAL A 58 12.95 -1.02 3.28
CA VAL A 58 12.68 -1.65 1.99
C VAL A 58 13.73 -2.74 1.71
N ASN A 59 13.28 -3.91 1.28
CA ASN A 59 14.18 -4.99 0.84
C ASN A 59 14.60 -4.75 -0.63
N PRO A 60 15.91 -4.60 -0.94
CA PRO A 60 16.37 -4.28 -2.30
C PRO A 60 16.23 -5.45 -3.27
N TRP A 61 16.13 -6.66 -2.73
CA TRP A 61 16.01 -7.90 -3.50
C TRP A 61 14.57 -8.41 -3.57
N SER A 62 13.60 -7.65 -3.04
CA SER A 62 12.20 -8.04 -3.13
C SER A 62 11.69 -7.87 -4.56
N ILE A 63 11.32 -8.98 -5.18
CA ILE A 63 10.59 -8.99 -6.45
C ILE A 63 9.07 -8.84 -6.27
N ALA A 64 8.60 -8.84 -5.01
CA ALA A 64 7.18 -8.76 -4.66
C ALA A 64 6.81 -7.38 -4.11
N TYR A 65 5.63 -6.89 -4.51
CA TYR A 65 5.03 -5.67 -4.00
C TYR A 65 4.26 -5.95 -2.70
N ASN A 66 4.49 -5.15 -1.66
CA ASN A 66 3.70 -5.19 -0.43
C ASN A 66 2.63 -4.08 -0.42
N PRO A 67 1.35 -4.39 -0.73
CA PRO A 67 0.27 -3.40 -0.73
C PRO A 67 -0.04 -2.83 0.66
N LEU A 68 0.38 -3.53 1.73
CA LEU A 68 0.14 -3.11 3.11
C LEU A 68 1.30 -2.29 3.69
N ARG A 69 2.32 -1.92 2.90
CA ARG A 69 3.51 -1.17 3.37
C ARG A 69 3.14 0.11 4.14
N THR A 70 2.09 0.80 3.71
CA THR A 70 1.64 2.06 4.31
C THR A 70 0.36 1.89 5.14
N PHE A 71 -0.14 0.67 5.27
CA PHE A 71 -1.33 0.41 6.06
C PHE A 71 -0.99 0.47 7.55
N GLN A 72 -1.72 1.28 8.30
CA GLN A 72 -1.65 1.33 9.75
C GLN A 72 -3.05 1.24 10.32
N SER A 73 -3.26 0.28 11.23
CA SER A 73 -4.50 0.17 11.99
C SER A 73 -4.55 1.30 13.01
N THR A 74 -5.66 2.03 13.05
CA THR A 74 -5.98 2.96 14.14
C THR A 74 -6.54 2.25 15.38
N ARG A 75 -6.89 0.96 15.24
CA ARG A 75 -7.51 0.15 16.30
C ARG A 75 -6.46 -0.62 17.10
N PRO A 76 -6.60 -0.69 18.43
CA PRO A 76 -5.79 -1.56 19.28
C PRO A 76 -5.88 -3.02 18.85
N ARG A 77 -4.76 -3.74 19.01
CA ARG A 77 -4.70 -5.17 18.69
C ARG A 77 -5.70 -6.00 19.52
N ALA A 78 -5.90 -5.64 20.79
CA ALA A 78 -6.83 -6.34 21.68
C ALA A 78 -8.27 -6.27 21.14
N ASP A 79 -8.72 -5.09 20.73
CA ASP A 79 -10.07 -4.87 20.21
C ASP A 79 -10.31 -5.67 18.93
N VAL A 80 -9.34 -5.71 18.02
CA VAL A 80 -9.44 -6.49 16.77
C VAL A 80 -9.52 -7.99 17.07
N GLN A 81 -8.75 -8.48 18.03
CA GLN A 81 -8.78 -9.90 18.43
C GLN A 81 -10.09 -10.28 19.10
N GLN A 82 -10.59 -9.41 19.99
CA GLN A 82 -11.87 -9.62 20.65
C GLN A 82 -13.01 -9.67 19.63
N GLU A 83 -13.05 -8.71 18.70
CA GLU A 83 -14.06 -8.69 17.64
C GLU A 83 -13.98 -9.94 16.77
N TYR A 84 -12.78 -10.32 16.32
CA TYR A 84 -12.60 -11.53 15.52
C TYR A 84 -13.09 -12.78 16.25
N THR A 85 -12.81 -12.89 17.55
CA THR A 85 -13.27 -14.03 18.35
C THR A 85 -14.78 -14.03 18.48
N SER A 86 -15.40 -12.87 18.69
CA SER A 86 -16.86 -12.74 18.76
C SER A 86 -17.55 -13.03 17.43
N ALA A 87 -16.90 -12.73 16.31
CA ALA A 87 -17.42 -12.93 14.96
C ALA A 87 -17.01 -14.28 14.33
N ARG A 88 -16.22 -15.11 15.03
CA ARG A 88 -15.58 -16.31 14.45
C ARG A 88 -16.58 -17.25 13.79
N GLU A 89 -17.68 -17.56 14.48
CA GLU A 89 -18.74 -18.44 13.97
C GLU A 89 -19.41 -17.86 12.72
N ALA A 90 -19.63 -16.54 12.69
CA ALA A 90 -20.19 -15.85 11.54
C ALA A 90 -19.23 -15.90 10.34
N VAL A 91 -17.93 -15.66 10.56
CA VAL A 91 -16.90 -15.74 9.51
C VAL A 91 -16.81 -17.16 8.94
N HIS A 92 -16.80 -18.16 9.81
CA HIS A 92 -16.76 -19.56 9.40
C HIS A 92 -17.99 -19.92 8.54
N ALA A 93 -19.18 -19.50 8.97
CA ALA A 93 -20.40 -19.75 8.19
C ALA A 93 -20.41 -19.00 6.85
N LEU A 94 -19.98 -17.74 6.81
CA LEU A 94 -19.94 -16.94 5.58
C LEU A 94 -18.90 -17.44 4.57
N GLY A 95 -17.83 -18.08 5.03
CA GLY A 95 -16.81 -18.71 4.20
C GLY A 95 -17.13 -20.14 3.76
N GLY A 96 -18.23 -20.72 4.24
CA GLY A 96 -18.66 -22.08 3.89
C GLY A 96 -19.24 -22.18 2.48
N GLU A 97 -19.48 -23.41 2.02
CA GLU A 97 -20.00 -23.69 0.67
C GLU A 97 -21.37 -23.03 0.40
N ASP A 98 -22.20 -22.89 1.43
CA ASP A 98 -23.52 -22.26 1.33
C ASP A 98 -23.44 -20.71 1.39
N GLY A 99 -22.24 -20.13 1.48
CA GLY A 99 -22.00 -18.69 1.60
C GLY A 99 -22.69 -18.05 2.81
N GLY A 100 -22.92 -18.82 3.87
CA GLY A 100 -23.64 -18.39 5.06
C GLY A 100 -25.14 -18.15 4.81
N ALA A 101 -25.73 -18.78 3.80
CA ALA A 101 -27.18 -18.72 3.57
C ALA A 101 -27.97 -19.25 4.76
N THR A 102 -27.53 -20.38 5.34
CA THR A 102 -28.14 -20.96 6.55
C THR A 102 -27.96 -20.05 7.76
N TRP A 103 -26.75 -19.54 7.98
CA TRP A 103 -26.45 -18.62 9.08
C TRP A 103 -27.29 -17.34 9.00
N ARG A 104 -27.43 -16.72 7.81
CA ARG A 104 -28.28 -15.54 7.60
C ARG A 104 -29.76 -15.84 7.76
N ALA A 105 -30.23 -17.04 7.43
CA ALA A 105 -31.62 -17.43 7.67
C ALA A 105 -31.92 -17.54 9.17
N GLN A 106 -30.98 -18.09 9.95
CA GLN A 106 -31.10 -18.23 11.41
C GLN A 106 -30.97 -16.90 12.16
N HIS A 107 -30.16 -15.97 11.64
CA HIS A 107 -29.90 -14.66 12.25
C HIS A 107 -30.73 -13.54 11.63
N ARG A 108 -31.76 -13.87 10.84
CA ARG A 108 -32.69 -12.87 10.30
C ARG A 108 -33.56 -12.37 11.46
N SER A 109 -33.42 -11.10 11.82
CA SER A 109 -34.41 -10.43 12.66
C SER A 109 -35.76 -10.48 11.94
N THR A 110 -36.78 -11.04 12.59
CA THR A 110 -38.16 -10.98 12.10
C THR A 110 -38.52 -9.53 11.83
N PRO A 111 -39.12 -9.20 10.67
CA PRO A 111 -39.65 -7.87 10.44
C PRO A 111 -40.57 -7.53 11.61
N VAL A 112 -40.32 -6.38 12.26
CA VAL A 112 -41.29 -5.82 13.20
C VAL A 112 -42.53 -5.54 12.37
N ASP A 113 -43.59 -6.30 12.63
CA ASP A 113 -44.90 -6.08 12.05
C ASP A 113 -45.39 -4.73 12.58
N HIS A 114 -45.12 -3.66 11.83
CA HIS A 114 -45.78 -2.37 12.02
C HIS A 114 -47.20 -2.54 11.51
N GLY A 115 -48.05 -3.18 12.32
CA GLY A 115 -49.39 -3.62 11.98
C GLY A 115 -50.15 -2.59 11.14
N VAL A 116 -50.15 -2.79 9.83
CA VAL A 116 -51.10 -2.12 8.94
C VAL A 116 -52.36 -2.96 9.02
N ALA A 117 -53.21 -2.61 9.98
CA ALA A 117 -54.58 -3.08 10.04
C ALA A 117 -55.26 -2.75 8.70
N THR A 118 -55.33 -3.75 7.81
CA THR A 118 -56.09 -3.62 6.57
C THR A 118 -57.53 -3.95 6.92
N ALA A 119 -58.27 -2.94 7.37
CA ALA A 119 -59.72 -2.98 7.49
C ALA A 119 -60.34 -2.74 6.09
N ALA A 120 -60.94 -3.78 5.52
CA ALA A 120 -61.99 -3.78 4.48
C ALA A 120 -62.11 -5.23 3.98
N ARG A 121 -63.28 -5.85 3.78
CA ARG A 121 -64.67 -5.40 3.75
C ARG A 121 -65.55 -6.65 3.88
#